data_AF-A0A662PVW1-F1
#
_entry.id   AF-A0A662PVW1-F1
#
_cell.length_a   1.000
_cell.length_b   1.000
_cell.length_c   1.000
_cell.angle_alpha   90.00
_cell.angle_beta   90.00
_cell.angle_gamma   90.00
#
_symmetry.space_group_name_H-M   'P 1'
#
loop_
_entity.id
_entity.type
_entity.pdbx_description
1 polymer ?
#
loop_
_entity_poly.entity_id
_entity_poly.type
_entity_poly.pdbx_seq_one_letter_code
_entity_poly.pdbx_strand_id
1 'polypeptide(L)' 'RREAGRRYVLHIKLPVKIDPETVRARYKEGVLEVVAKKRVVGFRVKVE' A
#
# COMPACT_ATOMS: atom_id res chain seq x y z
N ARG A 1 24.26 -1.10 -26.68
CA ARG A 1 22.84 -1.53 -26.58
C ARG A 1 22.23 -0.84 -25.38
N ARG A 2 21.21 0.02 -25.54
CA ARG A 2 20.42 0.51 -24.41
C ARG A 2 19.65 -0.71 -23.86
N GLU A 3 19.94 -1.16 -22.65
CA GLU A 3 19.04 -2.06 -21.94
C GLU A 3 17.73 -1.29 -21.73
N ALA A 4 16.72 -1.61 -22.54
CA ALA A 4 15.36 -1.21 -22.23
C ALA A 4 14.99 -1.95 -20.95
N GLY A 5 15.16 -1.29 -19.79
CA GLY A 5 14.82 -1.86 -18.49
C GLY A 5 13.43 -2.46 -18.56
N ARG A 6 13.28 -3.71 -18.13
CA ARG A 6 11.99 -4.41 -18.14
C ARG A 6 11.01 -3.61 -17.28
N ARG A 7 9.97 -3.04 -17.89
CA ARG A 7 8.89 -2.36 -17.18
C ARG A 7 8.12 -3.41 -16.37
N TYR A 8 8.08 -3.23 -15.05
CA TYR A 8 7.32 -4.10 -14.15
C TYR A 8 6.03 -3.40 -13.73
N VAL A 9 4.90 -4.08 -13.85
CA VAL A 9 3.58 -3.60 -13.41
C VAL A 9 2.95 -4.69 -12.55
N LEU A 10 2.61 -4.35 -11.31
CA LEU A 10 1.98 -5.25 -10.35
C LEU A 10 0.68 -4.64 -9.85
N HIS A 11 -0.41 -5.39 -9.97
CA HIS A 11 -1.71 -5.04 -9.41
C HIS A 11 -1.98 -5.91 -8.18
N ILE A 12 -2.31 -5.29 -7.05
CA ILE A 12 -2.59 -5.97 -5.79
C ILE A 12 -3.98 -5.54 -5.31
N LYS A 13 -4.81 -6.51 -4.92
CA LYS A 13 -6.07 -6.23 -4.23
C LYS A 13 -5.79 -6.05 -2.74
N LEU A 14 -6.07 -4.86 -2.22
CA LEU A 14 -5.90 -4.58 -0.80
C LEU A 14 -6.98 -5.30 0.03
N PRO A 15 -6.62 -5.87 1.19
CA PRO A 15 -7.58 -6.56 2.06
C PRO A 15 -8.51 -5.61 2.81
N VAL A 16 -8.20 -4.31 2.82
CA VAL A 16 -8.95 -3.26 3.54
C VAL A 16 -9.01 -1.97 2.73
N LYS A 17 -10.00 -1.13 3.02
CA LYS A 17 -10.06 0.24 2.49
C LYS A 17 -8.99 1.11 3.17
N ILE A 18 -8.26 1.89 2.37
CA ILE A 18 -7.21 2.80 2.83
C ILE A 18 -7.55 4.27 2.51
N ASP A 19 -6.93 5.20 3.21
CA ASP A 19 -6.96 6.62 2.89
C ASP A 19 -5.89 6.93 1.82
N PRO A 20 -6.28 7.26 0.57
CA PRO A 20 -5.34 7.47 -0.54
C PRO A 20 -4.40 8.66 -0.31
N GLU A 21 -4.84 9.68 0.43
CA GLU A 21 -4.03 10.89 0.70
C GLU A 21 -2.87 10.61 1.67
N THR A 22 -2.84 9.42 2.28
CA THR A 22 -1.84 9.03 3.28
C THR A 22 -0.77 8.08 2.75
N VAL A 23 -0.85 7.70 1.47
CA VAL A 23 0.09 6.75 0.86
C VAL A 23 1.49 7.34 0.85
N ARG A 24 2.45 6.58 1.38
CA ARG A 24 3.88 6.92 1.36
C ARG A 24 4.67 5.70 0.87
N ALA A 25 5.73 5.97 0.11
CA ALA A 25 6.61 4.93 -0.39
C ALA A 25 8.07 5.26 -0.07
N ARG A 26 8.86 4.23 0.24
CA ARG A 26 10.30 4.31 0.43
C ARG A 26 10.98 3.12 -0.23
N TYR A 27 12.14 3.36 -0.84
CA TYR A 27 13.01 2.31 -1.32
C TYR A 27 14.28 2.26 -0.47
N LYS A 28 14.60 1.09 0.08
CA LYS A 28 15.80 0.87 0.89
C LYS A 28 16.25 -0.58 0.73
N GLU A 29 17.54 -0.78 0.47
CA GLU A 29 18.18 -2.12 0.47
C GLU A 29 17.45 -3.17 -0.40
N GLY A 30 16.96 -2.76 -1.59
CA GLY A 30 16.27 -3.68 -2.50
C GLY A 30 14.77 -3.86 -2.23
N VAL A 31 14.21 -3.19 -1.21
CA VAL A 31 12.81 -3.32 -0.82
C VAL A 31 12.04 -2.03 -1.09
N LEU A 32 10.92 -2.14 -1.79
CA LEU A 32 9.93 -1.07 -1.93
C LEU A 32 8.88 -1.21 -0.81
N GLU A 33 8.98 -0.36 0.20
CA GLU A 33 8.02 -0.25 1.29
C GLU A 33 6.91 0.75 0.90
N VAL A 34 5.65 0.31 0.98
CA VAL A 34 4.48 1.15 0.72
C VAL A 34 3.57 1.08 1.93
N VAL A 35 3.31 2.22 2.57
CA VAL A 35 2.51 2.34 3.79
C VAL A 35 1.33 3.28 3.54
N ALA A 36 0.15 2.89 4.00
CA ALA A 36 -1.07 3.70 3.91
C ALA A 36 -1.90 3.52 5.18
N LYS A 37 -2.60 4.58 5.63
CA LYS A 37 -3.51 4.47 6.77
C LYS A 37 -4.79 3.75 6.36
N LYS A 38 -5.26 2.82 7.20
CA LYS A 38 -6.57 2.19 7.04
C LYS A 38 -7.67 3.24 7.25
N ARG A 39 -8.73 3.22 6.44
CA ARG A 39 -9.94 4.01 6.76
C ARG A 39 -10.62 3.39 7.98
N VAL A 40 -10.72 4.17 9.05
CA VAL A 40 -11.49 3.78 10.23
C VAL A 40 -12.96 4.09 9.95
N VAL A 41 -13.75 3.06 9.70
CA VAL A 41 -15.20 3.09 9.89
C VAL A 41 -15.46 2.56 11.29
N GLY A 42 -16.24 3.27 12.10
CA GLY A 42 -16.46 2.94 13.52
C GLY A 42 -16.73 1.45 13.73
N PHE A 43 -16.12 0.86 14.76
CA PHE A 43 -16.28 -0.54 15.08
C PHE A 43 -17.36 -0.70 16.16
N ARG A 44 -18.25 -1.68 15.98
CA ARG A 44 -19.27 -2.02 16.98
C ARG A 44 -18.60 -2.82 18.09
N VAL A 45 -18.38 -2.20 19.25
CA VAL A 45 -18.01 -2.92 20.48
C VAL A 45 -19.29 -3.41 21.12
N LYS A 46 -19.40 -4.72 21.35
CA LYS A 46 -20.44 -5.28 22.21
C LYS A 46 -19.87 -5.29 23.63
N VAL A 47 -20.49 -4.55 24.54
CA VAL A 47 -20.17 -4.59 25.98
C VAL A 47 -21.17 -5.55 26.60
N GLU A 48 -20.68 -6.57 27.30
CA GLU A 48 -21.47 -7.48 28.15
C GLU A 48 -21.47 -6.99 29.60
#